data_AF-A0A2D6N4X6-F1
#
_entry.id   AF-A0A2D6N4X6-F1
#
_cell.length_a   1.000
_cell.length_b   1.000
_cell.length_c   1.000
_cell.angle_alpha   90.00
_cell.angle_beta   90.00
_cell.angle_gamma   90.00
#
_symmetry.space_group_name_H-M   'P 1'
#
loop_
_entity.id
_entity.type
_entity.pdbx_description
1 polymer ?
#
loop_
_entity_poly.entity_id
_entity_poly.type
_entity_poly.pdbx_seq_one_letter_code
_entity_poly.pdbx_strand_id
1 'polypeptide(L)'
;MGVSTPEEGKGALTRPSDEKFSAAASEGQAPQDTKAATPSSPAQATAAPDDEGDGAVPAVPSATPESSPERALPAPSGPPPPAIDSGDHYAILQVSPQAEPEVIQAAYRQLARKYHPDRHPEATATEWMQKLNTAYAVLSDPQQRATYDALRRAESGQPPSDAAGQTAPIIYLSASEVDFGTVSTEQPVVSHVTVAVYAYSGEARVTPTRPWLSVRPAAFRGLMARIAITADPKNLPIGELQRGRVLLQAGETRATVDLEVRAVPPGIPELTVESTSLALDPVPRGHLAMGLLRMENAGGGLLEGTIASSPRWLRVEEPSFQGNEVRLDVTARTSQLRPGKPYIGELRISSNGGEASIEVQVTTRPRQPGENDSTVHDNRR
;
A
#
# COMPACT_ATOMS: atom_id res chain seq x y z
N MET A 1 73.24 12.76 -21.07
CA MET A 1 72.57 12.78 -22.40
C MET A 1 71.09 12.60 -22.11
N GLY A 2 70.28 13.67 -22.17
CA GLY A 2 69.26 13.87 -23.22
C GLY A 2 68.16 12.79 -23.08
N VAL A 3 66.89 13.09 -22.87
CA VAL A 3 66.01 13.78 -23.83
C VAL A 3 64.68 14.19 -23.13
N SER A 4 64.33 15.46 -23.32
CA SER A 4 63.02 16.10 -23.56
C SER A 4 61.75 15.82 -22.73
N THR A 5 61.23 16.91 -22.18
CA THR A 5 59.81 17.29 -22.02
C THR A 5 59.09 17.44 -23.38
N PRO A 6 57.75 17.49 -23.43
CA PRO A 6 57.06 18.80 -23.50
C PRO A 6 55.70 18.89 -22.75
N GLU A 7 55.37 20.09 -22.23
CA GLU A 7 54.23 20.99 -22.57
C GLU A 7 52.82 20.53 -22.13
N GLU A 8 52.15 21.25 -21.21
CA GLU A 8 51.37 22.50 -21.37
C GLU A 8 49.94 22.30 -21.90
N GLY A 9 48.96 22.88 -21.20
CA GLY A 9 47.56 22.88 -21.59
C GLY A 9 46.65 23.60 -20.59
N LYS A 10 46.72 24.93 -20.58
CA LYS A 10 45.72 25.84 -19.98
C LYS A 10 44.49 25.98 -20.89
N GLY A 11 43.30 26.13 -20.29
CA GLY A 11 42.08 26.72 -20.91
C GLY A 11 40.94 26.64 -19.89
N ALA A 12 40.56 27.67 -19.14
CA ALA A 12 39.96 28.97 -19.49
C ALA A 12 38.56 28.86 -20.13
N LEU A 13 37.56 29.25 -19.31
CA LEU A 13 36.33 30.01 -19.58
C LEU A 13 35.55 29.73 -20.89
N THR A 14 34.24 29.43 -20.78
CA THR A 14 33.14 30.42 -20.94
C THR A 14 31.75 29.76 -20.98
N ARG A 15 30.78 30.41 -20.30
CA ARG A 15 29.33 30.32 -20.55
C ARG A 15 28.99 30.97 -21.90
N PRO A 16 27.90 30.55 -22.56
CA PRO A 16 26.63 31.32 -22.55
C PRO A 16 25.42 30.35 -22.58
N SER A 17 24.13 30.70 -22.53
CA SER A 17 23.30 31.83 -22.12
C SER A 17 21.85 31.30 -22.21
N ASP A 18 20.97 31.91 -21.45
CA ASP A 18 19.50 31.80 -21.52
C ASP A 18 18.92 31.71 -22.93
N GLU A 19 17.92 30.84 -23.12
CA GLU A 19 16.84 31.11 -24.07
C GLU A 19 15.47 30.77 -23.48
N LYS A 20 14.64 31.81 -23.49
CA LYS A 20 13.26 31.90 -23.02
C LYS A 20 12.34 31.20 -24.02
N PHE A 21 11.34 30.46 -23.55
CA PHE A 21 10.10 30.26 -24.30
C PHE A 21 8.91 30.79 -23.51
N SER A 22 8.21 31.73 -24.15
CA SER A 22 7.03 32.46 -23.70
C SER A 22 5.74 31.72 -24.05
N ALA A 23 4.71 32.01 -23.26
CA ALA A 23 3.33 31.53 -23.30
C ALA A 23 2.46 32.07 -24.46
N ALA A 24 1.37 31.34 -24.76
CA ALA A 24 0.01 31.79 -25.12
C ALA A 24 -0.88 30.52 -25.28
N ALA A 25 -1.90 30.24 -24.47
CA ALA A 25 -3.25 30.83 -24.38
C ALA A 25 -4.15 30.55 -25.61
N SER A 26 -5.23 29.77 -25.42
CA SER A 26 -6.50 29.89 -26.16
C SER A 26 -7.66 29.31 -25.36
N GLU A 27 -8.70 30.13 -25.24
CA GLU A 27 -9.99 29.96 -24.55
C GLU A 27 -11.04 29.15 -25.35
N GLY A 28 -12.15 28.83 -24.65
CA GLY A 28 -13.50 28.60 -25.20
C GLY A 28 -13.97 27.15 -25.09
N GLN A 29 -15.17 26.79 -24.64
CA GLN A 29 -16.40 27.54 -24.38
C GLN A 29 -17.39 26.53 -23.72
N ALA A 30 -18.12 26.92 -22.67
CA ALA A 30 -19.37 26.26 -22.28
C ALA A 30 -20.55 26.90 -23.05
N PRO A 31 -21.69 26.22 -23.24
CA PRO A 31 -22.81 26.61 -22.38
C PRO A 31 -23.75 25.48 -21.96
N GLN A 32 -24.55 25.86 -20.97
CA GLN A 32 -25.68 25.17 -20.35
C GLN A 32 -26.85 24.94 -21.32
N ASP A 33 -27.70 23.95 -21.00
CA ASP A 33 -29.10 24.14 -20.59
C ASP A 33 -30.12 23.10 -21.13
N THR A 34 -31.09 22.83 -20.27
CA THR A 34 -32.48 22.38 -20.51
C THR A 34 -32.91 20.94 -20.20
N LYS A 35 -33.82 20.91 -19.19
CA LYS A 35 -35.17 20.32 -19.17
C LYS A 35 -35.40 18.89 -18.63
N ALA A 36 -35.87 18.91 -17.39
CA ALA A 36 -36.95 18.13 -16.78
C ALA A 36 -38.01 17.52 -17.74
N ALA A 37 -38.41 16.27 -17.45
CA ALA A 37 -39.80 15.82 -17.40
C ALA A 37 -39.92 14.37 -16.87
N THR A 38 -40.49 14.23 -15.68
CA THR A 38 -41.34 13.10 -15.21
C THR A 38 -42.61 13.80 -14.66
N PRO A 39 -43.73 13.14 -14.28
CA PRO A 39 -44.10 11.71 -14.35
C PRO A 39 -45.58 11.49 -14.80
N SER A 40 -46.01 10.22 -14.92
CA SER A 40 -47.39 9.69 -14.80
C SER A 40 -47.34 8.21 -15.22
N SER A 41 -47.98 7.21 -14.60
CA SER A 41 -49.07 7.14 -13.64
C SER A 41 -49.10 5.71 -13.02
N PRO A 42 -49.69 5.50 -11.82
CA PRO A 42 -49.81 4.20 -11.17
C PRO A 42 -51.19 3.55 -11.38
N ALA A 43 -51.29 2.24 -11.22
CA ALA A 43 -52.56 1.53 -11.03
C ALA A 43 -52.44 0.53 -9.88
N GLN A 44 -53.13 0.82 -8.78
CA GLN A 44 -53.54 -0.14 -7.75
C GLN A 44 -54.87 -0.78 -8.18
N ALA A 45 -55.14 -2.01 -7.73
CA ALA A 45 -56.22 -2.32 -6.78
C ALA A 45 -56.67 -3.79 -6.83
N THR A 46 -56.85 -4.37 -5.62
CA THR A 46 -57.94 -5.28 -5.19
C THR A 46 -57.94 -6.73 -5.72
N ALA A 47 -58.32 -7.78 -5.00
CA ALA A 47 -58.83 -7.99 -3.64
C ALA A 47 -58.73 -9.50 -3.27
N ALA A 48 -58.77 -9.82 -1.97
CA ALA A 48 -59.09 -11.14 -1.40
C ALA A 48 -60.60 -11.46 -1.54
N PRO A 49 -61.09 -12.69 -1.23
CA PRO A 49 -61.39 -13.11 0.16
C PRO A 49 -61.11 -14.61 0.47
N ASP A 50 -60.74 -14.95 1.73
CA ASP A 50 -61.50 -15.69 2.78
C ASP A 50 -61.95 -17.13 2.46
N ASP A 51 -61.60 -18.12 3.31
CA ASP A 51 -62.57 -18.91 4.12
C ASP A 51 -61.91 -20.01 5.02
N GLU A 52 -62.61 -20.34 6.11
CA GLU A 52 -62.30 -21.02 7.38
C GLU A 52 -61.93 -22.53 7.33
N GLY A 53 -61.10 -23.05 8.25
CA GLY A 53 -61.50 -23.79 9.48
C GLY A 53 -61.17 -25.30 9.34
N ASP A 54 -60.92 -26.16 10.33
CA ASP A 54 -60.75 -26.17 11.79
C ASP A 54 -60.23 -27.60 12.13
N GLY A 55 -59.61 -27.81 13.30
CA GLY A 55 -59.66 -29.13 13.98
C GLY A 55 -58.38 -29.92 14.26
N ALA A 56 -57.97 -29.85 15.53
CA ALA A 56 -57.55 -30.98 16.41
C ALA A 56 -56.05 -31.38 16.55
N VAL A 57 -55.48 -30.92 17.68
CA VAL A 57 -54.43 -31.53 18.54
C VAL A 57 -54.99 -32.77 19.29
N PRO A 58 -54.18 -33.72 19.88
CA PRO A 58 -52.97 -33.46 20.69
C PRO A 58 -51.86 -34.55 20.74
N ALA A 59 -50.68 -34.17 21.28
CA ALA A 59 -49.97 -34.85 22.40
C ALA A 59 -48.51 -34.37 22.53
N VAL A 60 -48.11 -34.02 23.76
CA VAL A 60 -46.78 -33.60 24.23
C VAL A 60 -45.92 -34.85 24.57
N PRO A 61 -44.56 -34.80 24.64
CA PRO A 61 -43.91 -34.17 25.80
C PRO A 61 -42.57 -33.44 25.56
N SER A 62 -42.39 -32.38 26.38
CA SER A 62 -41.19 -31.96 27.12
C SER A 62 -39.85 -31.70 26.41
N ALA A 63 -39.43 -30.43 26.38
CA ALA A 63 -38.20 -29.97 27.05
C ALA A 63 -38.01 -28.42 27.00
N THR A 64 -37.92 -27.81 28.19
CA THR A 64 -37.17 -26.58 28.56
C THR A 64 -37.75 -25.18 28.17
N PRO A 65 -37.65 -24.16 29.06
CA PRO A 65 -38.50 -22.97 29.01
C PRO A 65 -37.88 -21.79 28.22
N GLU A 66 -38.81 -21.10 27.56
CA GLU A 66 -38.86 -19.71 27.09
C GLU A 66 -37.61 -18.81 27.17
N SER A 67 -37.15 -18.43 25.97
CA SER A 67 -36.57 -17.14 25.65
C SER A 67 -37.68 -16.10 25.39
N SER A 68 -37.66 -14.98 26.14
CA SER A 68 -38.30 -13.73 25.69
C SER A 68 -37.34 -12.95 24.78
N PRO A 69 -37.85 -12.20 23.78
CA PRO A 69 -37.07 -11.71 22.66
C PRO A 69 -36.27 -10.49 23.05
N GLU A 70 -34.95 -10.63 23.06
CA GLU A 70 -34.06 -9.48 23.12
C GLU A 70 -34.22 -8.69 21.81
N ARG A 71 -34.62 -7.43 21.99
CA ARG A 71 -34.79 -6.40 20.96
C ARG A 71 -33.56 -6.39 20.06
N ALA A 72 -33.65 -7.03 18.89
CA ALA A 72 -32.60 -6.99 17.88
C ALA A 72 -32.35 -5.53 17.49
N LEU A 73 -31.21 -4.99 17.92
CA LEU A 73 -30.68 -3.73 17.43
C LEU A 73 -30.56 -3.83 15.90
N PRO A 74 -30.96 -2.82 15.13
CA PRO A 74 -30.80 -2.86 13.68
C PRO A 74 -29.32 -2.98 13.33
N ALA A 75 -28.98 -4.01 12.56
CA ALA A 75 -27.65 -4.20 11.99
C ALA A 75 -27.25 -2.93 11.22
N PRO A 76 -26.01 -2.43 11.37
CA PRO A 76 -25.55 -1.27 10.62
C PRO A 76 -25.60 -1.58 9.12
N SER A 77 -26.49 -0.89 8.42
CA SER A 77 -26.65 -0.95 6.96
C SER A 77 -25.51 -0.17 6.29
N GLY A 78 -24.37 -0.82 6.16
CA GLY A 78 -23.25 -0.38 5.32
C GLY A 78 -22.59 -1.61 4.70
N PRO A 79 -22.03 -1.51 3.48
CA PRO A 79 -21.24 -2.61 2.94
C PRO A 79 -20.15 -2.99 3.96
N PRO A 80 -19.85 -4.29 4.14
CA PRO A 80 -18.88 -4.74 5.11
C PRO A 80 -17.56 -3.98 4.93
N PRO A 81 -16.81 -3.70 6.02
CA PRO A 81 -15.49 -3.10 5.91
C PRO A 81 -14.67 -3.92 4.92
N PRO A 82 -13.88 -3.27 4.03
CA PRO A 82 -13.04 -4.02 3.10
C PRO A 82 -12.19 -4.99 3.91
N ALA A 83 -12.17 -6.26 3.51
CA ALA A 83 -11.33 -7.26 4.15
C ALA A 83 -9.86 -6.90 3.87
N ILE A 84 -9.26 -6.12 4.76
CA ILE A 84 -7.87 -5.62 4.73
C ILE A 84 -6.85 -6.75 4.53
N ASP A 85 -7.22 -7.95 4.96
CA ASP A 85 -6.37 -9.15 4.95
C ASP A 85 -6.57 -10.01 3.68
N SER A 86 -7.55 -9.65 2.84
CA SER A 86 -7.72 -10.29 1.55
C SER A 86 -6.75 -9.64 0.56
N GLY A 87 -5.73 -10.38 0.12
CA GLY A 87 -4.84 -9.98 -0.99
C GLY A 87 -5.55 -9.87 -2.34
N ASP A 88 -6.88 -9.67 -2.35
CA ASP A 88 -7.73 -9.66 -3.53
C ASP A 88 -8.03 -8.21 -3.96
N HIS A 89 -7.55 -7.80 -5.14
CA HIS A 89 -7.73 -6.48 -5.71
C HIS A 89 -9.20 -6.12 -5.94
N TYR A 90 -10.07 -7.10 -6.21
CA TYR A 90 -11.51 -6.85 -6.34
C TYR A 90 -12.18 -6.55 -5.01
N ALA A 91 -11.76 -7.25 -3.94
CA ALA A 91 -12.23 -6.99 -2.59
C ALA A 91 -11.73 -5.63 -2.08
N ILE A 92 -10.50 -5.26 -2.42
CA ILE A 92 -9.89 -3.95 -2.09
C ILE A 92 -10.65 -2.81 -2.78
N LEU A 93 -10.97 -2.95 -4.07
CA LEU A 93 -11.78 -1.95 -4.80
C LEU A 93 -13.30 -2.08 -4.57
N GLN A 94 -13.74 -3.04 -3.75
CA GLN A 94 -15.15 -3.32 -3.46
C GLN A 94 -16.02 -3.53 -4.72
N VAL A 95 -15.46 -4.15 -5.75
CA VAL A 95 -16.12 -4.39 -7.03
C VAL A 95 -16.21 -5.87 -7.33
N SER A 96 -17.24 -6.26 -8.09
CA SER A 96 -17.37 -7.63 -8.59
C SER A 96 -16.22 -7.96 -9.56
N PRO A 97 -15.75 -9.22 -9.61
CA PRO A 97 -14.85 -9.70 -10.66
C PRO A 97 -15.40 -9.48 -12.09
N GLN A 98 -16.72 -9.38 -12.22
CA GLN A 98 -17.44 -9.12 -13.47
C GLN A 98 -17.65 -7.62 -13.76
N ALA A 99 -17.13 -6.72 -12.91
CA ALA A 99 -17.34 -5.28 -13.06
C ALA A 99 -16.71 -4.75 -14.36
N GLU A 100 -17.41 -3.88 -15.07
CA GLU A 100 -16.87 -3.23 -16.26
C GLU A 100 -15.76 -2.22 -15.89
N PRO A 101 -14.83 -1.90 -16.81
CA PRO A 101 -13.73 -0.96 -16.55
C PRO A 101 -14.21 0.39 -16.00
N GLU A 102 -15.35 0.87 -16.48
CA GLU A 102 -15.97 2.12 -16.03
C GLU A 102 -16.38 2.07 -14.55
N VAL A 103 -16.88 0.91 -14.10
CA VAL A 103 -17.28 0.65 -12.71
C VAL A 103 -16.04 0.58 -11.80
N ILE A 104 -14.96 -0.06 -12.27
CA ILE A 104 -13.67 -0.14 -11.56
C ILE A 104 -13.08 1.26 -11.37
N GLN A 105 -13.10 2.08 -12.43
CA GLN A 105 -12.63 3.45 -12.37
C GLN A 105 -13.50 4.34 -11.46
N ALA A 106 -14.82 4.17 -11.50
CA ALA A 106 -15.73 4.90 -10.63
C ALA A 106 -15.52 4.51 -9.16
N ALA A 107 -15.39 3.22 -8.86
CA ALA A 107 -15.13 2.69 -7.52
C ALA A 107 -13.77 3.18 -6.99
N TYR A 108 -12.71 3.13 -7.80
CA TYR A 108 -11.41 3.68 -7.45
C TYR A 108 -11.50 5.17 -7.12
N ARG A 109 -12.15 5.99 -7.95
CA ARG A 109 -12.31 7.43 -7.67
C ARG A 109 -13.10 7.69 -6.38
N GLN A 110 -14.12 6.88 -6.10
CA GLN A 110 -14.93 7.01 -4.90
C GLN A 110 -14.15 6.61 -3.63
N LEU A 111 -13.42 5.49 -3.69
CA LEU A 111 -12.60 4.99 -2.59
C LEU A 111 -11.37 5.87 -2.37
N ALA A 112 -10.70 6.30 -3.44
CA ALA A 112 -9.58 7.23 -3.37
C ALA A 112 -10.00 8.58 -2.77
N ARG A 113 -11.22 9.06 -2.99
CA ARG A 113 -11.75 10.26 -2.30
C ARG A 113 -12.09 10.01 -0.84
N LYS A 114 -12.52 8.79 -0.50
CA LYS A 114 -12.90 8.37 0.85
C LYS A 114 -11.71 8.03 1.74
N TYR A 115 -10.62 7.54 1.15
CA TYR A 115 -9.38 7.17 1.83
C TYR A 115 -8.21 8.06 1.41
N HIS A 116 -8.50 9.24 0.84
CA HIS A 116 -7.46 10.18 0.46
C HIS A 116 -6.77 10.69 1.73
N PRO A 117 -5.43 10.66 1.83
CA PRO A 117 -4.71 11.17 3.00
C PRO A 117 -4.97 12.66 3.25
N ASP A 118 -5.33 13.42 2.20
CA ASP A 118 -5.72 14.85 2.28
C ASP A 118 -7.08 15.11 2.98
N ARG A 119 -7.94 14.08 3.10
CA ARG A 119 -9.28 14.22 3.72
C ARG A 119 -9.44 13.36 4.98
N HIS A 120 -8.63 12.32 5.11
CA HIS A 120 -8.61 11.39 6.23
C HIS A 120 -7.14 11.07 6.58
N PRO A 121 -6.50 11.89 7.43
CA PRO A 121 -5.07 11.83 7.73
C PRO A 121 -4.69 10.72 8.75
N GLU A 122 -5.36 9.57 8.69
CA GLU A 122 -5.01 8.41 9.51
C GLU A 122 -3.87 7.61 8.85
N ALA A 123 -2.97 6.99 9.62
CA ALA A 123 -1.89 6.14 9.08
C ALA A 123 -2.42 5.00 8.19
N THR A 124 -3.66 4.56 8.45
CA THR A 124 -4.35 3.57 7.63
C THR A 124 -4.64 4.12 6.24
N ALA A 125 -4.95 5.42 6.07
CA ALA A 125 -5.35 6.02 4.79
C ALA A 125 -4.24 5.98 3.73
N THR A 126 -2.97 6.13 4.13
CA THR A 126 -1.84 5.97 3.21
C THR A 126 -1.68 4.52 2.77
N GLU A 127 -1.79 3.56 3.70
CA GLU A 127 -1.77 2.13 3.36
C GLU A 127 -2.98 1.73 2.49
N TRP A 128 -4.15 2.30 2.78
CA TRP A 128 -5.36 2.16 1.97
C TRP A 128 -5.15 2.70 0.57
N MET A 129 -4.60 3.91 0.44
CA MET A 129 -4.35 4.53 -0.85
C MET A 129 -3.32 3.76 -1.67
N GLN A 130 -2.25 3.25 -1.03
CA GLN A 130 -1.29 2.35 -1.69
C GLN A 130 -1.97 1.08 -2.18
N LYS A 131 -2.75 0.40 -1.34
CA LYS A 131 -3.51 -0.81 -1.74
C LYS A 131 -4.51 -0.53 -2.86
N LEU A 132 -5.22 0.60 -2.81
CA LEU A 132 -6.15 1.05 -3.86
C LEU A 132 -5.43 1.33 -5.18
N ASN A 133 -4.26 1.98 -5.13
CA ASN A 133 -3.44 2.27 -6.29
C ASN A 133 -2.89 0.98 -6.92
N THR A 134 -2.39 0.04 -6.12
CA THR A 134 -1.93 -1.26 -6.59
C THR A 134 -3.08 -2.06 -7.22
N ALA A 135 -4.24 -2.13 -6.54
CA ALA A 135 -5.41 -2.82 -7.05
C ALA A 135 -5.93 -2.20 -8.36
N TYR A 136 -5.95 -0.87 -8.45
CA TYR A 136 -6.36 -0.16 -9.65
C TYR A 136 -5.34 -0.30 -10.79
N ALA A 137 -4.04 -0.27 -10.52
CA ALA A 137 -3.00 -0.48 -11.54
C ALA A 137 -3.16 -1.84 -12.24
N VAL A 138 -3.46 -2.89 -11.46
CA VAL A 138 -3.68 -4.24 -11.99
C VAL A 138 -5.04 -4.39 -12.67
N LEU A 139 -6.11 -3.81 -12.12
CA LEU A 139 -7.48 -4.00 -12.63
C LEU A 139 -7.90 -3.04 -13.74
N SER A 140 -7.21 -1.91 -13.91
CA SER A 140 -7.51 -0.91 -14.94
C SER A 140 -6.92 -1.27 -16.31
N ASP A 141 -5.81 -2.00 -16.34
CA ASP A 141 -5.20 -2.49 -17.58
C ASP A 141 -5.83 -3.84 -17.99
N PRO A 142 -6.40 -3.96 -19.21
CA PRO A 142 -7.06 -5.21 -19.63
C PRO A 142 -6.16 -6.45 -19.62
N GLN A 143 -4.86 -6.30 -19.92
CA GLN A 143 -3.91 -7.40 -19.98
C GLN A 143 -3.46 -7.82 -18.57
N GLN A 144 -3.22 -6.86 -17.68
CA GLN A 144 -2.92 -7.12 -16.27
C GLN A 144 -4.14 -7.69 -15.53
N ARG A 145 -5.34 -7.18 -15.82
CA ARG A 145 -6.59 -7.72 -15.29
C ARG A 145 -6.82 -9.15 -15.75
N ALA A 146 -6.61 -9.45 -17.03
CA ALA A 146 -6.71 -10.82 -17.53
C ALA A 146 -5.69 -11.76 -16.85
N THR A 147 -4.46 -11.26 -16.61
CA THR A 147 -3.41 -11.96 -15.87
C THR A 147 -3.81 -12.24 -14.42
N TYR A 148 -4.37 -11.23 -13.76
CA TYR A 148 -4.84 -11.30 -12.39
C TYR A 148 -6.06 -12.23 -12.23
N ASP A 149 -7.01 -12.14 -13.15
CA ASP A 149 -8.18 -13.02 -13.21
C ASP A 149 -7.81 -14.46 -13.50
N ALA A 150 -6.80 -14.68 -14.35
CA ALA A 150 -6.22 -16.00 -14.52
C ALA A 150 -5.68 -16.51 -13.18
N LEU A 151 -4.78 -15.77 -12.52
CA LEU A 151 -4.20 -16.14 -11.21
C LEU A 151 -5.28 -16.49 -10.17
N ARG A 152 -6.31 -15.64 -10.01
CA ARG A 152 -7.43 -15.90 -9.07
C ARG A 152 -8.25 -17.13 -9.43
N ARG A 153 -8.43 -17.42 -10.72
CA ARG A 153 -9.08 -18.66 -11.19
C ARG A 153 -8.24 -19.89 -10.89
N ALA A 154 -6.90 -19.81 -11.02
CA ALA A 154 -6.03 -20.90 -10.59
C ALA A 154 -6.10 -21.14 -9.07
N GLU A 155 -6.13 -20.09 -8.25
CA GLU A 155 -6.27 -20.22 -6.78
C GLU A 155 -7.59 -20.89 -6.36
N SER A 156 -8.64 -20.69 -7.14
CA SER A 156 -9.96 -21.34 -6.95
C SER A 156 -10.10 -22.69 -7.65
N GLY A 157 -9.05 -23.17 -8.35
CA GLY A 157 -9.05 -24.46 -9.05
C GLY A 157 -9.81 -24.49 -10.38
N GLN A 158 -10.24 -23.33 -10.91
CA GLN A 158 -11.00 -23.21 -12.14
C GLN A 158 -10.04 -22.88 -13.31
N PRO A 159 -9.95 -23.69 -14.38
CA PRO A 159 -9.10 -23.35 -15.53
C PRO A 159 -9.69 -22.16 -16.34
N PRO A 160 -8.86 -21.31 -16.97
CA PRO A 160 -9.33 -20.22 -17.82
C PRO A 160 -10.03 -20.76 -19.08
N SER A 161 -11.20 -20.18 -19.39
CA SER A 161 -12.06 -20.57 -20.52
C SER A 161 -11.39 -20.44 -21.89
N ASP A 162 -10.30 -19.68 -22.00
CA ASP A 162 -9.58 -19.42 -23.25
C ASP A 162 -8.40 -20.37 -23.49
N ALA A 163 -8.12 -21.30 -22.56
CA ALA A 163 -7.07 -22.32 -22.72
C ALA A 163 -7.48 -23.50 -23.62
N ALA A 164 -8.74 -23.56 -24.06
CA ALA A 164 -9.25 -24.59 -24.96
C ALA A 164 -8.86 -24.30 -26.41
N GLY A 165 -7.57 -24.41 -26.74
CA GLY A 165 -7.09 -24.31 -28.13
C GLY A 165 -5.62 -23.91 -28.29
N GLN A 166 -4.95 -23.44 -27.24
CA GLN A 166 -3.52 -23.10 -27.30
C GLN A 166 -2.66 -24.31 -26.91
N THR A 167 -1.86 -24.79 -27.86
CA THR A 167 -0.89 -25.86 -27.66
C THR A 167 0.40 -25.40 -26.98
N ALA A 168 0.63 -24.08 -26.89
CA ALA A 168 1.77 -23.50 -26.20
C ALA A 168 1.39 -23.13 -24.75
N PRO A 169 2.28 -23.39 -23.78
CA PRO A 169 2.01 -23.08 -22.39
C PRO A 169 1.99 -21.56 -22.16
N ILE A 170 1.09 -21.08 -21.31
CA ILE A 170 0.97 -19.65 -20.98
C ILE A 170 1.51 -19.43 -19.58
N ILE A 171 2.51 -18.55 -19.44
CA ILE A 171 3.11 -18.19 -18.15
C ILE A 171 2.58 -16.84 -17.71
N TYR A 172 2.05 -16.78 -16.49
CA TYR A 172 1.61 -15.57 -15.83
C TYR A 172 2.47 -15.29 -14.60
N LEU A 173 2.80 -14.03 -14.39
CA LEU A 173 3.62 -13.55 -13.27
C LEU A 173 2.81 -12.53 -12.47
N SER A 174 2.88 -12.62 -11.15
CA SER A 174 2.35 -11.59 -10.24
C SER A 174 3.11 -10.26 -10.33
N ALA A 175 4.39 -10.30 -10.72
CA ALA A 175 5.23 -9.14 -10.98
C ALA A 175 6.24 -9.46 -12.08
N SER A 176 6.41 -8.56 -13.05
CA SER A 176 7.45 -8.64 -14.08
C SER A 176 8.74 -7.93 -13.67
N GLU A 177 8.70 -7.13 -12.60
CA GLU A 177 9.83 -6.36 -12.07
C GLU A 177 9.85 -6.45 -10.53
N VAL A 178 11.05 -6.56 -9.97
CA VAL A 178 11.29 -6.60 -8.52
C VAL A 178 12.43 -5.64 -8.18
N ASP A 179 12.10 -4.57 -7.45
CA ASP A 179 13.09 -3.66 -6.86
C ASP A 179 13.39 -4.08 -5.41
N PHE A 180 14.65 -4.46 -5.15
CA PHE A 180 15.12 -4.76 -3.80
C PHE A 180 15.61 -3.51 -3.05
N GLY A 181 15.72 -2.38 -3.73
CA GLY A 181 16.27 -1.15 -3.20
C GLY A 181 17.74 -1.29 -2.78
N THR A 182 18.11 -0.56 -1.72
CA THR A 182 19.43 -0.64 -1.12
C THR A 182 19.49 -1.79 -0.13
N VAL A 183 20.41 -2.73 -0.34
CA VAL A 183 20.58 -3.92 0.51
C VAL A 183 21.97 -3.96 1.12
N SER A 184 22.04 -4.27 2.41
CA SER A 184 23.31 -4.51 3.08
C SER A 184 23.90 -5.85 2.65
N THR A 185 25.24 -5.93 2.55
CA THR A 185 25.89 -7.20 2.23
C THR A 185 25.90 -8.25 3.36
N GLU A 186 25.22 -7.99 4.48
CA GLU A 186 25.25 -8.86 5.66
C GLU A 186 24.15 -9.93 5.66
N GLN A 187 22.98 -9.63 5.07
CA GLN A 187 21.82 -10.53 5.07
C GLN A 187 21.21 -10.66 3.68
N PRO A 188 20.79 -11.87 3.28
CA PRO A 188 20.08 -12.08 2.03
C PRO A 188 18.69 -11.43 2.08
N VAL A 189 18.33 -10.71 1.03
CA VAL A 189 16.99 -10.11 0.89
C VAL A 189 16.14 -10.99 -0.01
N VAL A 190 14.90 -11.25 0.39
CA VAL A 190 13.99 -12.17 -0.30
C VAL A 190 12.73 -11.44 -0.72
N SER A 191 12.39 -11.53 -2.01
CA SER A 191 11.10 -11.14 -2.57
C SER A 191 10.38 -12.38 -3.09
N HIS A 192 9.06 -12.30 -3.24
CA HIS A 192 8.24 -13.43 -3.69
C HIS A 192 7.48 -13.05 -4.95
N VAL A 193 7.58 -13.90 -5.98
CA VAL A 193 6.79 -13.79 -7.21
C VAL A 193 5.97 -15.05 -7.36
N THR A 194 4.65 -14.91 -7.38
CA THR A 194 3.73 -15.99 -7.78
C THR A 194 3.78 -16.16 -9.30
N VAL A 195 3.93 -17.41 -9.74
CA VAL A 195 3.98 -17.83 -11.14
C VAL A 195 2.84 -18.81 -11.36
N ALA A 196 2.04 -18.60 -12.41
CA ALA A 196 1.07 -19.58 -12.87
C ALA A 196 1.36 -20.02 -14.30
N VAL A 197 1.20 -21.31 -14.58
CA VAL A 197 1.45 -21.90 -15.89
C VAL A 197 0.24 -22.71 -16.33
N TYR A 198 -0.38 -22.30 -17.43
CA TYR A 198 -1.55 -22.96 -18.02
C TYR A 198 -1.19 -23.73 -19.27
N ALA A 199 -2.09 -24.65 -19.66
CA ALA A 199 -1.92 -25.54 -20.80
C ALA A 199 -0.56 -26.29 -20.78
N TYR A 200 -0.04 -26.54 -19.57
CA TYR A 200 1.25 -27.17 -19.36
C TYR A 200 1.15 -28.23 -18.26
N SER A 201 1.52 -29.46 -18.58
CA SER A 201 1.64 -30.55 -17.62
C SER A 201 3.10 -30.89 -17.29
N GLY A 202 4.06 -30.18 -17.92
CA GLY A 202 5.48 -30.36 -17.69
C GLY A 202 6.00 -29.64 -16.45
N GLU A 203 7.32 -29.63 -16.29
CA GLU A 203 8.02 -28.94 -15.21
C GLU A 203 8.47 -27.55 -15.67
N ALA A 204 8.01 -26.51 -14.99
CA ALA A 204 8.47 -25.16 -15.21
C ALA A 204 9.80 -24.97 -14.48
N ARG A 205 10.80 -24.40 -15.17
CA ARG A 205 12.12 -24.10 -14.61
C ARG A 205 12.29 -22.61 -14.39
N VAL A 206 12.93 -22.27 -13.29
CA VAL A 206 13.25 -20.91 -12.88
C VAL A 206 14.77 -20.82 -12.75
N THR A 207 15.40 -19.97 -13.57
CA THR A 207 16.86 -19.87 -13.65
C THR A 207 17.31 -18.42 -13.42
N PRO A 208 18.12 -18.14 -12.39
CA PRO A 208 18.71 -16.83 -12.20
C PRO A 208 19.81 -16.59 -13.23
N THR A 209 19.97 -15.35 -13.70
CA THR A 209 21.00 -14.97 -14.68
C THR A 209 22.29 -14.44 -14.05
N ARG A 210 22.29 -14.21 -12.74
CA ARG A 210 23.39 -13.60 -11.99
C ARG A 210 23.79 -14.48 -10.79
N PRO A 211 25.08 -14.49 -10.40
CA PRO A 211 25.58 -15.33 -9.29
C PRO A 211 25.14 -14.84 -7.91
N TRP A 212 24.69 -13.60 -7.80
CA TRP A 212 24.09 -13.02 -6.59
C TRP A 212 22.58 -13.24 -6.52
N LEU A 213 21.97 -13.91 -7.50
CA LEU A 213 20.56 -14.28 -7.45
C LEU A 213 20.42 -15.78 -7.18
N SER A 214 19.53 -16.12 -6.25
CA SER A 214 19.06 -17.49 -6.06
C SER A 214 17.54 -17.52 -6.05
N VAL A 215 16.97 -18.65 -6.47
CA VAL A 215 15.53 -18.83 -6.58
C VAL A 215 15.11 -20.14 -5.92
N ARG A 216 13.98 -20.12 -5.23
CA ARG A 216 13.40 -21.33 -4.62
C ARG A 216 11.88 -21.32 -4.74
N PRO A 217 11.26 -22.41 -5.23
CA PRO A 217 11.90 -23.56 -5.88
C PRO A 217 12.49 -23.19 -7.26
N ALA A 218 13.56 -23.88 -7.68
CA ALA A 218 14.16 -23.68 -9.02
C ALA A 218 13.39 -24.40 -10.13
N ALA A 219 12.49 -25.31 -9.76
CA ALA A 219 11.57 -25.98 -10.67
C ALA A 219 10.29 -26.34 -9.91
N PHE A 220 9.17 -26.34 -10.60
CA PHE A 220 7.90 -26.77 -10.04
C PHE A 220 7.01 -27.40 -11.10
N ARG A 221 6.07 -28.23 -10.63
CA ARG A 221 5.00 -28.82 -11.44
C ARG A 221 3.67 -28.36 -10.87
N GLY A 222 2.67 -28.29 -11.75
CA GLY A 222 1.33 -27.84 -11.40
C GLY A 222 1.03 -26.43 -11.91
N LEU A 223 -0.17 -25.96 -11.62
CA LEU A 223 -0.72 -24.74 -12.18
C LEU A 223 -0.06 -23.46 -11.63
N MET A 224 0.51 -23.53 -10.42
CA MET A 224 1.06 -22.36 -9.73
C MET A 224 2.22 -22.73 -8.81
N ALA A 225 3.12 -21.78 -8.60
CA ALA A 225 4.09 -21.81 -7.51
C ALA A 225 4.45 -20.40 -7.05
N ARG A 226 4.74 -20.27 -5.75
CA ARG A 226 5.32 -19.05 -5.18
C ARG A 226 6.84 -19.20 -5.20
N ILE A 227 7.50 -18.36 -6.00
CA ILE A 227 8.95 -18.37 -6.16
C ILE A 227 9.55 -17.30 -5.24
N ALA A 228 10.34 -17.74 -4.26
CA ALA A 228 11.22 -16.87 -3.50
C ALA A 228 12.43 -16.52 -4.36
N ILE A 229 12.63 -15.24 -4.64
CA ILE A 229 13.81 -14.70 -5.31
C ILE A 229 14.67 -14.02 -4.24
N THR A 230 15.88 -14.52 -4.05
CA THR A 230 16.80 -14.07 -3.04
C THR A 230 18.01 -13.41 -3.68
N ALA A 231 18.29 -12.16 -3.30
CA ALA A 231 19.56 -11.52 -3.57
C ALA A 231 20.57 -11.95 -2.49
N ASP A 232 21.55 -12.77 -2.87
CA ASP A 232 22.67 -13.17 -2.02
C ASP A 232 23.75 -12.08 -2.04
N PRO A 233 23.99 -11.42 -0.90
CA PRO A 233 24.94 -10.33 -0.83
C PRO A 233 26.40 -10.73 -1.04
N LYS A 234 26.78 -11.99 -0.82
CA LYS A 234 28.19 -12.43 -0.90
C LYS A 234 28.79 -12.27 -2.29
N ASN A 235 27.94 -12.33 -3.31
CA ASN A 235 28.34 -12.23 -4.71
C ASN A 235 27.87 -10.92 -5.37
N LEU A 236 27.32 -9.98 -4.58
CA LEU A 236 26.70 -8.76 -5.08
C LEU A 236 27.75 -7.63 -5.12
N PRO A 237 28.04 -7.04 -6.31
CA PRO A 237 28.96 -5.91 -6.41
C PRO A 237 28.46 -4.70 -5.62
N ILE A 238 29.33 -4.12 -4.79
CA ILE A 238 29.02 -2.98 -3.90
C ILE A 238 29.05 -1.66 -4.68
N GLY A 239 28.14 -0.75 -4.32
CA GLY A 239 28.15 0.66 -4.73
C GLY A 239 27.16 0.98 -5.86
N GLU A 240 27.36 0.40 -7.03
CA GLU A 240 26.54 0.66 -8.22
C GLU A 240 25.25 -0.18 -8.24
N LEU A 241 24.20 0.37 -8.84
CA LEU A 241 22.94 -0.34 -9.08
C LEU A 241 23.20 -1.57 -9.96
N GLN A 242 22.87 -2.75 -9.44
CA GLN A 242 23.00 -4.02 -10.11
C GLN A 242 21.66 -4.44 -10.70
N ARG A 243 21.73 -4.91 -11.96
CA ARG A 243 20.57 -5.44 -12.69
C ARG A 243 20.72 -6.93 -12.94
N GLY A 244 19.67 -7.67 -12.59
CA GLY A 244 19.56 -9.10 -12.74
C GLY A 244 18.25 -9.48 -13.41
N ARG A 245 18.17 -10.74 -13.83
CA ARG A 245 16.97 -11.33 -14.42
C ARG A 245 16.75 -12.72 -13.89
N VAL A 246 15.50 -13.10 -13.68
CA VAL A 246 15.09 -14.47 -13.45
C VAL A 246 14.31 -14.93 -14.68
N LEU A 247 14.80 -16.00 -15.32
CA LEU A 247 14.19 -16.59 -16.49
C LEU A 247 13.26 -17.71 -16.06
N LEU A 248 12.03 -17.67 -16.55
CA LEU A 248 11.05 -18.73 -16.36
C LEU A 248 10.83 -19.42 -17.69
N GLN A 249 10.93 -20.74 -17.70
CA GLN A 249 10.72 -21.55 -18.89
C GLN A 249 9.73 -22.67 -18.60
N ALA A 250 8.68 -22.73 -19.40
CA ALA A 250 7.72 -23.83 -19.44
C ALA A 250 7.61 -24.28 -20.90
N GLY A 251 8.12 -25.46 -21.23
CA GLY A 251 8.23 -25.92 -22.62
C GLY A 251 9.03 -24.96 -23.49
N GLU A 252 8.39 -24.43 -24.54
CA GLU A 252 8.97 -23.41 -25.44
C GLU A 252 8.70 -21.97 -24.99
N THR A 253 7.74 -21.77 -24.08
CA THR A 253 7.39 -20.43 -23.58
C THR A 253 8.39 -19.97 -22.54
N ARG A 254 8.81 -18.71 -22.66
CA ARG A 254 9.73 -18.05 -21.74
C ARG A 254 9.10 -16.77 -21.21
N ALA A 255 9.29 -16.51 -19.93
CA ALA A 255 8.98 -15.25 -19.28
C ALA A 255 10.20 -14.78 -18.47
N THR A 256 10.25 -13.49 -18.16
CA THR A 256 11.36 -12.89 -17.42
C THR A 256 10.81 -12.02 -16.31
N VAL A 257 11.46 -12.07 -15.16
CA VAL A 257 11.33 -11.07 -14.09
C VAL A 257 12.62 -10.27 -14.06
N ASP A 258 12.52 -8.96 -14.26
CA ASP A 258 13.65 -8.04 -14.17
C ASP A 258 13.85 -7.61 -12.71
N LEU A 259 15.10 -7.48 -12.27
CA LEU A 259 15.43 -7.17 -10.88
C LEU A 259 16.48 -6.08 -10.78
N GLU A 260 16.29 -5.17 -9.84
CA GLU A 260 17.22 -4.10 -9.49
C GLU A 260 17.59 -4.19 -8.00
N VAL A 261 18.88 -3.97 -7.70
CA VAL A 261 19.38 -3.98 -6.32
C VAL A 261 20.66 -3.15 -6.21
N ARG A 262 20.83 -2.42 -5.11
CA ARG A 262 22.08 -1.69 -4.82
C ARG A 262 22.71 -2.23 -3.54
N ALA A 263 23.90 -2.81 -3.62
CA ALA A 263 24.63 -3.24 -2.42
C ALA A 263 25.40 -2.08 -1.78
N VAL A 264 25.37 -2.00 -0.46
CA VAL A 264 26.17 -1.07 0.35
C VAL A 264 27.13 -1.84 1.27
N PRO A 265 28.33 -1.30 1.57
CA PRO A 265 29.31 -1.95 2.42
C PRO A 265 28.72 -2.36 3.78
N PRO A 266 29.17 -3.48 4.37
CA PRO A 266 28.73 -3.88 5.71
C PRO A 266 29.22 -2.87 6.76
N GLY A 267 28.44 -2.70 7.83
CA GLY A 267 28.87 -1.99 9.04
C GLY A 267 28.88 -0.45 9.03
N ILE A 268 28.29 0.24 8.06
CA ILE A 268 28.06 1.69 8.17
C ILE A 268 26.57 1.98 7.91
N PRO A 269 25.74 1.98 8.97
CA PRO A 269 24.37 2.44 8.87
C PRO A 269 24.34 3.91 8.44
N GLU A 270 23.31 4.30 7.71
CA GLU A 270 23.10 5.69 7.30
C GLU A 270 21.63 6.04 7.51
N LEU A 271 21.37 6.88 8.51
CA LEU A 271 20.03 7.34 8.85
C LEU A 271 19.51 8.28 7.77
N THR A 272 18.44 7.87 7.09
CA THR A 272 17.63 8.73 6.24
C THR A 272 16.25 8.92 6.86
N VAL A 273 15.79 10.16 6.92
CA VAL A 273 14.44 10.50 7.41
C VAL A 273 13.62 11.02 6.25
N GLU A 274 12.35 10.64 6.17
CA GLU A 274 11.45 11.05 5.07
C GLU A 274 11.29 12.57 5.00
N SER A 275 11.23 13.23 6.17
CA SER A 275 11.10 14.67 6.28
C SER A 275 11.78 15.19 7.55
N THR A 276 12.33 16.40 7.49
CA THR A 276 12.90 17.14 8.64
C THR A 276 11.85 17.95 9.41
N SER A 277 10.59 17.92 8.96
CA SER A 277 9.46 18.54 9.64
C SER A 277 8.23 17.65 9.60
N LEU A 278 7.48 17.63 10.70
CA LEU A 278 6.26 16.85 10.87
C LEU A 278 5.15 17.76 11.39
N ALA A 279 4.16 18.04 10.56
CA ALA A 279 2.96 18.77 10.97
C ALA A 279 1.91 17.77 11.46
N LEU A 280 1.48 17.91 12.71
CA LEU A 280 0.40 17.14 13.29
C LEU A 280 -0.94 17.84 13.06
N ASP A 281 -1.99 17.04 12.91
CA ASP A 281 -3.31 17.58 12.66
C ASP A 281 -3.83 18.48 13.78
N PRO A 282 -4.65 19.50 13.46
CA PRO A 282 -5.27 20.33 14.47
C PRO A 282 -6.33 19.58 15.28
N VAL A 283 -6.00 19.25 16.53
CA VAL A 283 -6.93 18.58 17.45
C VAL A 283 -7.50 19.55 18.50
N PRO A 284 -8.70 19.26 19.06
CA PRO A 284 -9.22 20.01 20.20
C PRO A 284 -8.28 19.87 21.38
N ARG A 285 -8.24 20.92 22.21
CA ARG A 285 -7.52 20.85 23.49
C ARG A 285 -7.97 19.62 24.29
N GLY A 286 -6.98 18.85 24.77
CA GLY A 286 -7.20 17.64 25.57
C GLY A 286 -7.11 16.35 24.78
N HIS A 287 -7.12 16.41 23.45
CA HIS A 287 -6.93 15.26 22.58
C HIS A 287 -5.44 15.04 22.27
N LEU A 288 -5.12 13.83 21.83
CA LEU A 288 -3.80 13.51 21.31
C LEU A 288 -3.78 13.84 19.81
N ALA A 289 -2.84 14.68 19.40
CA ALA A 289 -2.49 14.80 18.00
C ALA A 289 -1.46 13.72 17.69
N MET A 290 -1.64 13.01 16.58
CA MET A 290 -0.77 11.91 16.16
C MET A 290 -0.18 12.21 14.79
N GLY A 291 0.99 11.66 14.51
CA GLY A 291 1.63 11.74 13.21
C GLY A 291 2.64 10.62 13.06
N LEU A 292 2.89 10.22 11.82
CA LEU A 292 3.81 9.15 11.48
C LEU A 292 5.09 9.76 10.91
N LEU A 293 6.25 9.34 11.43
CA LEU A 293 7.55 9.64 10.85
C LEU A 293 8.19 8.33 10.36
N ARG A 294 8.63 8.32 9.10
CA ARG A 294 9.37 7.19 8.54
C ARG A 294 10.87 7.47 8.52
N MET A 295 11.63 6.49 8.97
CA MET A 295 13.09 6.50 8.95
C MET A 295 13.57 5.22 8.25
N GLU A 296 14.64 5.34 7.47
CA GLU A 296 15.21 4.25 6.70
C GLU A 296 16.73 4.20 6.86
N ASN A 297 17.29 3.01 6.76
CA ASN A 297 18.72 2.81 6.66
C ASN A 297 19.14 2.80 5.18
N ALA A 298 19.71 3.89 4.70
CA ALA A 298 20.29 3.96 3.35
C ALA A 298 21.69 3.31 3.27
N GLY A 299 22.27 2.98 4.42
CA GLY A 299 23.59 2.37 4.57
C GLY A 299 23.51 0.86 4.81
N GLY A 300 24.65 0.27 5.16
CA GLY A 300 24.75 -1.15 5.49
C GLY A 300 24.57 -1.43 6.98
N GLY A 301 24.45 -2.70 7.37
CA GLY A 301 24.28 -3.09 8.77
C GLY A 301 22.88 -2.83 9.29
N LEU A 302 22.73 -2.84 10.62
CA LEU A 302 21.48 -2.62 11.32
C LEU A 302 21.48 -1.21 11.93
N LEU A 303 20.52 -0.40 11.54
CA LEU A 303 20.35 0.92 12.13
C LEU A 303 19.72 0.77 13.52
N GLU A 304 20.38 1.35 14.52
CA GLU A 304 19.91 1.38 15.91
C GLU A 304 20.19 2.75 16.52
N GLY A 305 19.28 3.18 17.38
CA GLY A 305 19.36 4.51 17.95
C GLY A 305 18.32 4.80 19.02
N THR A 306 18.35 6.05 19.45
CA THR A 306 17.42 6.59 20.44
C THR A 306 16.81 7.89 19.94
N ILE A 307 15.62 8.18 20.46
CA ILE A 307 14.80 9.32 20.07
C ILE A 307 14.47 10.10 21.34
N ALA A 308 14.96 11.33 21.40
CA ALA A 308 14.62 12.27 22.44
C ALA A 308 13.55 13.22 21.92
N SER A 309 12.47 13.41 22.69
CA SER A 309 11.40 14.35 22.38
C SER A 309 11.43 15.54 23.34
N SER A 310 11.25 16.74 22.80
CA SER A 310 11.14 17.97 23.57
C SER A 310 10.12 18.90 22.91
N PRO A 311 9.30 19.66 23.65
CA PRO A 311 9.16 19.65 25.12
C PRO A 311 8.12 18.59 25.57
N ARG A 312 7.78 18.54 26.88
CA ARG A 312 6.97 17.47 27.52
C ARG A 312 5.60 17.15 26.90
N TRP A 313 5.06 18.05 26.08
CA TRP A 313 3.82 17.77 25.37
C TRP A 313 4.03 16.82 24.19
N LEU A 314 5.25 16.73 23.64
CA LEU A 314 5.63 15.81 22.59
C LEU A 314 6.15 14.50 23.19
N ARG A 315 5.67 13.37 22.68
CA ARG A 315 6.10 12.02 23.07
C ARG A 315 6.17 11.11 21.87
N VAL A 316 6.98 10.07 22.04
CA VAL A 316 7.14 8.95 21.13
C VAL A 316 6.92 7.69 21.96
N GLU A 317 6.23 6.70 21.41
CA GLU A 317 5.88 5.47 22.14
C GLU A 317 7.14 4.65 22.47
N GLU A 318 8.01 4.45 21.49
CA GLU A 318 9.27 3.73 21.63
C GLU A 318 10.46 4.68 21.41
N PRO A 319 11.17 5.09 22.48
CA PRO A 319 12.29 6.02 22.38
C PRO A 319 13.59 5.36 21.90
N SER A 320 13.58 4.07 21.60
CA SER A 320 14.70 3.33 21.02
C SER A 320 14.20 2.52 19.85
N PHE A 321 15.01 2.40 18.82
CA PHE A 321 14.64 1.65 17.61
C PHE A 321 15.80 0.81 17.12
N GLN A 322 15.45 -0.25 16.40
CA GLN A 322 16.38 -1.11 15.69
C GLN A 322 15.68 -1.64 14.44
N GLY A 323 16.30 -1.44 13.27
CA GLY A 323 15.71 -1.89 12.01
C GLY A 323 16.11 -1.03 10.82
N ASN A 324 15.97 -1.58 9.62
CA ASN A 324 16.30 -0.88 8.37
C ASN A 324 15.13 -0.05 7.82
N GLU A 325 13.92 -0.33 8.27
CA GLU A 325 12.73 0.50 8.07
C GLU A 325 12.07 0.67 9.43
N VAL A 326 11.97 1.91 9.90
CA VAL A 326 11.41 2.25 11.21
C VAL A 326 10.27 3.23 11.00
N ARG A 327 9.11 2.85 11.53
CA ARG A 327 7.91 3.67 11.55
C ARG A 327 7.71 4.17 12.97
N LEU A 328 7.58 5.48 13.12
CA LEU A 328 7.53 6.12 14.42
C LEU A 328 6.22 6.87 14.62
N ASP A 329 5.43 6.42 15.59
CA ASP A 329 4.23 7.14 16.03
C ASP A 329 4.60 8.28 16.98
N VAL A 330 4.39 9.50 16.50
CA VAL A 330 4.66 10.75 17.22
C VAL A 330 3.35 11.27 17.78
N THR A 331 3.30 11.43 19.11
CA THR A 331 2.10 11.85 19.83
C THR A 331 2.31 13.17 20.56
N ALA A 332 1.44 14.15 20.31
CA ALA A 332 1.40 15.42 21.02
C ALA A 332 0.19 15.54 21.96
N ARG A 333 0.46 15.71 23.25
CA ARG A 333 -0.52 15.96 24.31
C ARG A 333 -0.95 17.42 24.31
N THR A 334 -2.16 17.69 23.83
CA THR A 334 -2.64 19.06 23.68
C THR A 334 -3.32 19.65 24.92
N SER A 335 -3.48 18.88 26.00
CA SER A 335 -4.18 19.33 27.23
C SER A 335 -3.59 20.60 27.86
N GLN A 336 -2.27 20.78 27.71
CA GLN A 336 -1.51 21.92 28.23
C GLN A 336 -1.34 23.06 27.23
N LEU A 337 -1.79 22.89 25.98
CA LEU A 337 -1.62 23.86 24.89
C LEU A 337 -2.83 24.80 24.79
N ARG A 338 -2.59 26.05 24.38
CA ARG A 338 -3.64 27.07 24.21
C ARG A 338 -4.15 27.08 22.77
N PRO A 339 -5.48 27.16 22.56
CA PRO A 339 -6.09 27.24 21.23
C PRO A 339 -5.54 28.37 20.36
N GLY A 340 -5.42 28.10 19.06
CA GLY A 340 -5.16 29.12 18.03
C GLY A 340 -3.70 29.54 17.87
N LYS A 341 -2.75 28.91 18.58
CA LYS A 341 -1.31 29.12 18.37
C LYS A 341 -0.64 27.83 17.89
N PRO A 342 0.30 27.90 16.92
CA PRO A 342 1.17 26.79 16.59
C PRO A 342 2.19 26.60 17.72
N TYR A 343 2.42 25.35 18.08
CA TYR A 343 3.45 24.93 19.02
C TYR A 343 4.47 24.09 18.26
N ILE A 344 5.75 24.37 18.53
CA ILE A 344 6.88 23.70 17.88
C ILE A 344 7.62 22.88 18.93
N GLY A 345 7.84 21.62 18.62
CA GLY A 345 8.68 20.69 19.36
C GLY A 345 9.77 20.14 18.45
N GLU A 346 10.72 19.44 19.05
CA GLU A 346 11.85 18.82 18.38
C GLU A 346 11.91 17.34 18.76
N LEU A 347 12.03 16.48 17.75
CA LEU A 347 12.50 15.11 17.94
C LEU A 347 13.97 15.06 17.53
N ARG A 348 14.84 14.71 18.46
CA ARG A 348 16.26 14.47 18.19
C ARG A 348 16.50 12.97 18.11
N ILE A 349 16.89 12.52 16.93
CA ILE A 349 17.22 11.13 16.64
C ILE A 349 18.74 11.02 16.67
N SER A 350 19.26 10.14 17.51
CA SER A 350 20.69 9.82 17.57
C SER A 350 20.85 8.33 17.33
N SER A 351 21.59 7.98 16.27
CA SER A 351 21.74 6.60 15.82
C SER A 351 23.18 6.27 15.48
N ASN A 352 23.48 4.98 15.36
CA ASN A 352 24.75 4.50 14.84
C ASN A 352 24.98 4.84 13.34
N GLY A 353 23.96 5.37 12.65
CA GLY A 353 24.04 5.83 11.27
C GLY A 353 23.92 7.34 11.08
N GLY A 354 24.04 8.13 12.15
CA GLY A 354 23.98 9.59 12.11
C GLY A 354 22.91 10.16 13.04
N GLU A 355 22.79 11.48 13.01
CA GLU A 355 21.81 12.22 13.81
C GLU A 355 20.85 13.01 12.92
N ALA A 356 19.59 13.09 13.33
CA ALA A 356 18.58 13.90 12.67
C ALA A 356 17.78 14.70 13.71
N SER A 357 17.35 15.90 13.33
CA SER A 357 16.45 16.73 14.13
C SER A 357 15.20 17.01 13.31
N ILE A 358 14.05 16.66 13.87
CA ILE A 358 12.74 16.78 13.23
C ILE A 358 11.94 17.83 13.98
N GLU A 359 11.53 18.87 13.27
CA GLU A 359 10.65 19.89 13.82
C GLU A 359 9.20 19.39 13.80
N VAL A 360 8.57 19.26 14.97
CA VAL A 360 7.18 18.82 15.09
C VAL A 360 6.29 20.01 15.38
N GLN A 361 5.34 20.28 14.49
CA GLN A 361 4.39 21.37 14.64
C GLN A 361 3.01 20.85 15.00
N VAL A 362 2.36 21.43 16.00
CA VAL A 362 0.97 21.13 16.34
C VAL A 362 0.20 22.42 16.59
N THR A 363 -1.02 22.48 16.07
CA THR A 363 -1.94 23.59 16.35
C THR A 363 -3.14 23.05 17.10
N THR A 364 -3.61 23.75 18.13
CA THR A 364 -4.84 23.35 18.83
C THR A 364 -6.02 24.18 18.37
N ARG A 365 -7.15 23.52 18.11
CA ARG A 365 -8.41 24.21 17.80
C ARG A 365 -9.28 24.40 19.06
N PRO A 366 -10.07 25.48 19.14
CA PRO A 366 -11.04 25.63 20.21
C PRO A 366 -12.06 24.48 20.18
N ARG A 367 -12.43 23.99 21.37
CA ARG A 367 -13.44 22.92 21.53
C ARG A 367 -14.80 23.44 21.07
N GLN A 368 -15.49 22.72 20.19
CA GLN A 368 -16.83 23.11 19.76
C GLN A 368 -17.87 22.67 20.82
N PRO A 369 -18.96 23.46 21.04
CA PRO A 369 -20.02 23.06 21.95
C PRO A 369 -20.73 21.81 21.40
N GLY A 370 -20.58 20.67 22.08
CA GLY A 370 -21.15 19.37 21.71
C GLY A 370 -20.15 18.23 21.52
N GLU A 371 -18.83 18.51 21.54
CA GLU A 371 -17.78 17.50 21.41
C GLU A 371 -17.60 16.77 22.77
N ASN A 372 -18.20 15.57 22.89
CA ASN A 372 -18.25 14.78 24.12
C ASN A 372 -16.86 14.37 24.63
N ASP A 373 -16.72 14.37 25.96
CA ASP A 373 -15.51 14.02 26.71
C ASP A 373 -15.37 12.49 26.82
N SER A 374 -15.12 11.82 25.70
CA SER A 374 -14.85 10.38 25.74
C SER A 374 -13.35 10.16 25.86
N THR A 375 -12.96 9.48 26.95
CA THR A 375 -11.62 8.93 27.25
C THR A 375 -10.56 9.87 27.86
N VAL A 376 -10.67 10.13 29.17
CA VAL A 376 -9.55 9.88 30.11
C VAL A 376 -10.15 9.49 31.48
N HIS A 377 -10.44 8.21 31.71
CA HIS A 377 -10.42 7.69 33.07
C HIS A 377 -8.96 7.40 33.41
N ASP A 378 -8.38 8.33 34.17
CA ASP A 378 -7.14 8.19 34.92
C ASP A 378 -7.28 6.98 35.85
N ASN A 379 -6.80 5.82 35.41
CA ASN A 379 -6.77 4.62 36.24
C ASN A 379 -5.54 4.70 37.15
N ARG A 380 -5.62 5.59 38.15
CA ARG A 380 -4.77 5.58 39.34
C ARG A 380 -5.40 4.68 40.40
N ARG A 381 -4.74 3.57 40.67
CA ARG A 381 -4.63 3.01 42.03
C ARG A 381 -3.25 2.46 42.25
#